data_AF-A0A2S7UTN5-F1
#
_entry.id   AF-A0A2S7UTN5-F1
#
_cell.length_a   1.000
_cell.length_b   1.000
_cell.length_c   1.000
_cell.angle_alpha   90.00
_cell.angle_beta   90.00
_cell.angle_gamma   90.00
#
_symmetry.space_group_name_H-M   'P 1'
#
loop_
_entity.id
_entity.type
_entity.pdbx_description
1 polymer ?
#
loop_
_entity_poly.entity_id
_entity_poly.type
_entity_poly.pdbx_seq_one_letter_code
_entity_poly.pdbx_strand_id
1 'polypeptide(L)' 'MKIHINGEPLNLENGASTEENGKVKDTTVADALQQYLSQKQQEMSFAVALNSDFVNKSQYANRLLKDGDSIDVLFPIHGG' A
#
# COMPACT_ATOMS: atom_id res chain seq x y z
N MET A 1 -6.01 -9.15 -5.68
CA MET A 1 -4.66 -9.72 -5.69
C MET A 1 -4.16 -9.85 -4.26
N LYS A 2 -3.25 -10.78 -3.99
CA LYS A 2 -2.69 -11.00 -2.65
C LYS A 2 -1.30 -10.36 -2.58
N ILE A 3 -1.06 -9.55 -1.56
CA ILE A 3 0.25 -9.00 -1.22
C ILE A 3 0.56 -9.27 0.25
N HIS A 4 1.73 -8.85 0.73
CA HIS A 4 2.09 -8.86 2.14
C HIS A 4 2.44 -7.44 2.60
N ILE A 5 2.00 -7.03 3.78
CA ILE A 5 2.44 -5.78 4.42
C ILE A 5 3.02 -6.12 5.80
N ASN A 6 4.28 -5.76 6.04
CA ASN A 6 5.03 -6.11 7.24
C ASN A 6 4.97 -7.62 7.59
N GLY A 7 4.94 -8.47 6.56
CA GLY A 7 4.81 -9.93 6.69
C GLY A 7 3.38 -10.47 6.83
N GLU A 8 2.38 -9.60 7.03
CA GLU A 8 0.97 -9.99 7.11
C GLU A 8 0.32 -10.04 5.73
N PRO A 9 -0.43 -11.11 5.38
CA PRO A 9 -1.08 -11.19 4.08
C PRO A 9 -2.27 -10.23 3.99
N LEU A 10 -2.32 -9.43 2.93
CA LEU A 10 -3.45 -8.56 2.59
C LEU A 10 -4.03 -8.96 1.23
N ASN A 11 -5.34 -9.20 1.19
CA ASN A 11 -6.05 -9.44 -0.05
C ASN A 11 -6.69 -8.13 -0.52
N LEU A 12 -6.13 -7.57 -1.58
CA LEU A 12 -6.62 -6.36 -2.22
C LEU A 12 -7.74 -6.77 -3.18
N GLU A 13 -8.93 -6.24 -2.98
CA GLU A 13 -9.99 -6.40 -3.97
C GLU A 13 -9.59 -5.60 -5.21
N ASN A 14 -9.27 -6.29 -6.31
CA ASN A 14 -9.02 -5.63 -7.59
C ASN A 14 -10.33 -4.95 -8.00
N GLY A 15 -10.52 -3.68 -7.65
CA GLY A 15 -11.60 -2.83 -8.15
C GLY A 15 -12.97 -3.51 -8.23
N ALA A 16 -13.43 -4.20 -7.17
CA ALA A 16 -14.83 -4.59 -7.05
C ALA A 16 -15.76 -3.36 -6.88
N SER A 17 -15.20 -2.16 -6.87
CA SER A 17 -15.91 -0.93 -7.19
C SER A 17 -15.81 -0.69 -8.69
N THR A 18 -16.88 -1.06 -9.38
CA THR A 18 -17.16 -0.72 -10.78
C THR A 18 -16.90 0.76 -11.01
N GLU A 19 -15.79 1.12 -11.67
CA GLU A 19 -15.71 2.43 -12.32
C GLU A 19 -16.58 2.36 -13.60
N GLU A 20 -17.38 3.42 -13.79
CA GLU A 20 -18.21 3.63 -14.96
C GLU A 20 -17.37 3.41 -16.24
N ASN A 21 -17.75 2.42 -17.07
CA ASN A 21 -17.06 1.91 -18.29
C ASN A 21 -16.13 0.68 -18.16
N GLY A 22 -16.25 -0.15 -17.12
CA GLY A 22 -15.70 -1.52 -17.14
C GLY A 22 -14.16 -1.62 -17.21
N LYS A 23 -13.46 -0.54 -16.83
CA LYS A 23 -12.00 -0.52 -16.72
C LYS A 23 -11.59 -1.06 -15.35
N VAL A 24 -10.69 -2.03 -15.34
CA VAL A 24 -10.06 -2.51 -14.11
C VAL A 24 -9.14 -1.40 -13.59
N LYS A 25 -9.42 -0.86 -12.41
CA LYS A 25 -8.53 0.08 -11.73
C LYS A 25 -7.28 -0.68 -11.28
N ASP A 26 -6.12 -0.32 -11.83
CA ASP A 26 -4.84 -0.83 -11.34
C ASP A 26 -4.64 -0.42 -9.88
N THR A 27 -4.29 -1.38 -9.02
CA THR A 27 -4.12 -1.13 -7.58
C THR A 27 -2.71 -0.62 -7.31
N THR A 28 -2.63 0.43 -6.49
CA THR A 28 -1.39 1.15 -6.19
C THR A 28 -0.95 0.93 -4.76
N VAL A 29 0.30 1.32 -4.44
CA VAL A 29 0.79 1.37 -3.06
C VAL A 29 -0.13 2.22 -2.17
N ALA A 30 -0.67 3.33 -2.67
CA ALA A 30 -1.60 4.16 -1.90
C ALA A 30 -2.89 3.42 -1.52
N ASP A 31 -3.49 2.66 -2.46
CA ASP A 31 -4.71 1.89 -2.18
C ASP A 31 -4.46 0.82 -1.11
N ALA A 32 -3.32 0.13 -1.18
CA ALA A 32 -2.96 -0.88 -0.19
C ALA A 32 -2.72 -0.30 1.21
N LEU A 33 -2.03 0.84 1.30
CA LEU A 33 -1.80 1.54 2.57
C LEU A 33 -3.12 2.06 3.17
N GLN A 34 -4.04 2.54 2.33
CA GLN A 34 -5.35 3.01 2.78
C GLN A 34 -6.18 1.88 3.41
N GLN A 35 -6.08 0.66 2.87
CA GLN A 35 -6.79 -0.50 3.41
C GLN A 35 -6.13 -1.05 4.69
N TYR A 36 -4.80 -1.07 4.75
CA TYR A 36 -4.06 -1.68 5.87
C TYR A 36 -3.91 -0.77 7.09
N LEU A 37 -3.64 0.52 6.89
CA LEU A 37 -3.37 1.45 7.98
C LEU A 37 -4.68 1.99 8.58
N SER A 38 -4.76 2.06 9.91
CA SER A 38 -5.82 2.81 10.58
C SER A 38 -5.74 4.31 10.25
N GLN A 39 -6.86 5.02 10.39
CA GLN A 39 -6.91 6.47 10.16
C GLN A 39 -5.81 7.23 10.94
N LYS A 40 -5.59 6.86 12.20
CA LYS A 40 -4.53 7.45 13.03
C LYS A 40 -3.12 7.17 12.49
N GLN A 41 -2.87 5.98 11.95
CA GLN A 41 -1.58 5.64 11.35
C GLN A 41 -1.35 6.35 10.01
N GLN A 42 -2.41 6.60 9.23
CA GLN A 42 -2.33 7.36 7.98
C GLN A 42 -1.90 8.83 8.22
N GLU A 43 -2.23 9.38 9.39
CA GLU A 43 -1.83 10.73 9.82
C GLU A 43 -0.39 10.80 10.36
N MET A 44 0.21 9.66 10.73
CA MET A 44 1.58 9.60 11.21
C MET A 44 2.60 9.72 10.07
N SER A 45 3.82 10.07 10.42
CA SER A 45 4.95 9.89 9.50
C SER A 45 5.35 8.42 9.47
N PHE A 46 5.61 7.90 8.27
CA PHE A 46 6.12 6.54 8.06
C PHE A 46 6.90 6.49 6.74
N ALA A 47 7.84 5.54 6.66
CA ALA A 47 8.53 5.17 5.43
C ALA A 47 7.91 3.90 4.84
N VAL A 48 7.98 3.78 3.51
CA VAL A 48 7.48 2.60 2.79
C VAL A 48 8.59 2.05 1.90
N ALA A 49 8.79 0.74 1.97
CA ALA A 49 9.55 -0.01 0.98
C ALA A 49 8.62 -0.99 0.25
N LEU A 50 8.80 -1.13 -1.06
CA LEU A 50 8.15 -2.12 -1.90
C LEU A 50 9.23 -3.09 -2.38
N ASN A 51 9.11 -4.37 -2.02
CA ASN A 51 10.09 -5.41 -2.33
C ASN A 51 11.52 -4.99 -1.92
N SER A 52 11.64 -4.44 -0.71
CA SER A 52 12.89 -3.90 -0.14
C SER A 52 13.45 -2.62 -0.79
N ASP A 53 12.80 -2.07 -1.82
CA ASP A 53 13.16 -0.77 -2.41
C ASP A 53 12.30 0.37 -1.84
N PHE A 54 12.94 1.42 -1.34
CA PHE A 54 12.23 2.58 -0.80
C PHE A 54 11.36 3.28 -1.86
N VAL A 55 10.12 3.57 -1.48
CA VAL A 55 9.17 4.32 -2.31
C VAL A 55 8.98 5.71 -1.72
N ASN A 56 9.11 6.75 -2.54
CA ASN A 56 8.80 8.11 -2.09
C ASN A 56 7.29 8.30 -1.98
N LYS A 57 6.85 9.09 -0.99
CA LYS A 57 5.41 9.38 -0.77
C LYS A 57 4.71 9.93 -2.01
N SER A 58 5.38 10.75 -2.81
CA SER A 58 4.85 11.28 -4.07
C SER A 58 4.57 10.21 -5.14
N GLN A 59 5.14 9.01 -4.97
CA GLN A 59 5.01 7.90 -5.90
C GLN A 59 3.93 6.90 -5.48
N TYR A 60 3.40 6.97 -4.25
CA TYR A 60 2.47 5.96 -3.73
C TYR A 60 1.24 5.78 -4.63
N ALA A 61 0.67 6.89 -5.12
CA ALA A 61 -0.52 6.88 -5.98
C ALA A 61 -0.26 6.38 -7.42
N ASN A 62 1.00 6.23 -7.83
CA ASN A 62 1.37 5.83 -9.20
C ASN A 62 2.21 4.55 -9.23
N ARG A 63 2.65 4.04 -8.07
CA ARG A 63 3.37 2.78 -7.97
C ARG A 63 2.36 1.64 -7.96
N LEU A 64 2.21 1.03 -9.13
CA LEU A 64 1.39 -0.17 -9.31
C LEU A 64 1.97 -1.34 -8.53
N LEU A 65 1.08 -2.08 -7.89
CA LEU A 65 1.40 -3.31 -7.19
C LEU A 65 1.13 -4.52 -8.08
N LYS A 66 1.82 -5.61 -7.80
CA LYS A 66 1.64 -6.92 -8.42
C LYS A 66 1.27 -7.94 -7.37
N ASP A 67 0.63 -9.01 -7.82
CA ASP A 67 0.37 -10.17 -6.96
C ASP A 67 1.70 -10.72 -6.42
N GLY A 68 1.73 -11.00 -5.12
CA GLY A 68 2.92 -11.47 -4.40
C GLY A 68 3.85 -10.37 -3.87
N ASP A 69 3.64 -9.09 -4.22
CA ASP A 69 4.47 -7.99 -3.72
C ASP A 69 4.47 -7.92 -2.18
N SER A 70 5.57 -7.41 -1.63
CA SER A 70 5.74 -7.20 -0.19
C SER A 70 6.02 -5.73 0.10
N ILE A 71 5.26 -5.15 1.02
CA ILE A 71 5.40 -3.78 1.48
C ILE A 71 5.88 -3.79 2.92
N ASP A 72 6.88 -2.99 3.24
CA ASP A 72 7.25 -2.71 4.62
C ASP A 72 6.85 -1.28 4.98
N VAL A 73 6.00 -1.12 5.99
CA VAL A 73 5.71 0.18 6.59
C VAL A 73 6.52 0.34 7.86
N LEU A 74 7.32 1.39 7.94
CA LEU A 74 8.17 1.69 9.09
C LEU A 74 7.76 3.00 9.73
N PHE A 75 7.28 2.95 10.97
CA PHE A 75 7.02 4.13 11.77
C PHE A 75 8.30 4.57 12.51
N PRO A 76 8.53 5.88 12.69
CA PRO A 76 9.62 6.38 13.53
C PRO A 76 9.57 5.74 14.91
N ILE A 77 10.69 5.17 15.35
CA ILE A 77 10.88 4.81 16.75
C ILE A 77 11.24 6.09 17.51
N HIS A 78 10.33 6.56 18.36
CA HIS A 78 10.63 7.66 19.28
C HIS A 78 11.50 7.12 20.41
N GLY A 79 12.81 7.25 20.28
CA GLY A 79 13.78 6.83 21.30
C GLY A 79 15.16 7.41 21.00
N GLY A 80 15.52 8.44 21.76
CA GLY A 80 16.88 8.96 21.91
C GLY A 80 17.22 8.96 23.39
#